data_AF-A0A8T4VD17-F1
#
_entry.id   AF-A0A8T4VD17-F1
#
_cell.length_a   1.000
_cell.length_b   1.000
_cell.length_c   1.000
_cell.angle_alpha   90.00
_cell.angle_beta   90.00
_cell.angle_gamma   90.00
#
_symmetry.space_group_name_H-M   'P 1'
#
loop_
_entity.id
_entity.type
_entity.pdbx_description
1 polymer ?
#
loop_
_entity_poly.entity_id
_entity_poly.type
_entity_poly.pdbx_seq_one_letter_code
_entity_poly.pdbx_strand_id
1 'polypeptide(L)'
;MINSKNLEKLLRKLLKKEFKRVSYFAKYFIENNPSAKSSLILGSYHFLKRKGALNKDIAKNASLLRMGRIFLEANYRLLRKKGLEKEDVITNINLLGRDPEKLNYNFNNLRKKGFSKVKIASRSGLIERNKETINRRFKKYPGLMEKLSDIEDGKKVILKQPQLLEISEDTLEANIMYLSHFKIKTLNGILLGTTPQNKRKKIAYLLRELFDYRNLNEEKKKEAIKQAYAFVRESPTLLAESYKVLDKRMSKLRREVKVIADLEYTVDLEILN
;
A
#
# COMPACT_ATOMS: atom_id res chain seq x y z
N MET A 1 -23.83 -14.43 -27.90
CA MET A 1 -23.67 -14.09 -26.47
C MET A 1 -23.76 -15.37 -25.65
N ILE A 2 -22.96 -15.53 -24.60
CA ILE A 2 -23.02 -16.68 -23.70
C ILE A 2 -24.19 -16.52 -22.74
N ASN A 3 -25.01 -17.57 -22.54
CA ASN A 3 -26.06 -17.54 -21.52
C ASN A 3 -25.51 -17.86 -20.13
N SER A 4 -26.25 -17.52 -19.08
CA SER A 4 -25.79 -17.66 -17.70
C SER A 4 -25.40 -19.09 -17.31
N LYS A 5 -26.23 -20.09 -17.67
CA LYS A 5 -25.96 -21.52 -17.39
C LYS A 5 -24.65 -22.00 -18.03
N ASN A 6 -24.41 -21.63 -19.28
CA ASN A 6 -23.20 -22.00 -20.01
C ASN A 6 -21.97 -21.24 -19.49
N LEU A 7 -22.14 -19.97 -19.11
CA LEU A 7 -21.07 -19.20 -18.48
C LEU A 7 -20.63 -19.83 -17.16
N GLU A 8 -21.58 -20.16 -16.29
CA GLU A 8 -21.27 -20.77 -15.00
C GLU A 8 -20.56 -22.12 -15.17
N LYS A 9 -21.05 -22.99 -16.06
CA LYS A 9 -20.40 -24.27 -16.36
C LYS A 9 -18.96 -24.06 -16.85
N LEU A 10 -18.74 -23.09 -17.73
CA LEU A 10 -17.41 -22.75 -18.25
C LEU A 10 -16.49 -22.22 -17.14
N LEU A 11 -16.95 -21.25 -16.35
CA LEU A 11 -16.15 -20.66 -15.27
C LEU A 11 -15.79 -21.69 -14.19
N ARG A 12 -16.71 -22.59 -13.82
CA ARG A 12 -16.44 -23.71 -12.90
C ARG A 12 -15.34 -24.62 -13.45
N LYS A 13 -15.39 -24.97 -14.74
CA LYS A 13 -14.36 -25.79 -15.39
C LYS A 13 -12.99 -25.10 -15.36
N LEU A 14 -12.92 -23.80 -15.65
CA LEU A 14 -11.65 -23.07 -15.75
C LEU A 14 -11.04 -22.72 -14.39
N LEU A 15 -11.86 -22.24 -13.45
CA LEU A 15 -11.40 -21.71 -12.17
C LEU A 15 -11.39 -22.77 -11.06
N LYS A 16 -12.05 -23.92 -11.27
CA LYS A 16 -12.15 -25.02 -10.32
C LYS A 16 -12.63 -24.51 -8.95
N LYS A 17 -11.95 -24.88 -7.87
CA LYS A 17 -12.25 -24.43 -6.49
C LYS A 17 -12.26 -22.91 -6.30
N GLU A 18 -11.60 -22.16 -7.19
CA GLU A 18 -11.54 -20.70 -7.09
C GLU A 18 -12.78 -20.01 -7.69
N PHE A 19 -13.67 -20.75 -8.37
CA PHE A 19 -14.93 -20.22 -8.91
C PHE A 19 -15.76 -19.49 -7.84
N LYS A 20 -15.74 -19.96 -6.59
CA LYS A 20 -16.43 -19.32 -5.46
C LYS A 20 -16.00 -17.87 -5.17
N ARG A 21 -14.85 -17.44 -5.73
CA ARG A 21 -14.35 -16.06 -5.62
C ARG A 21 -14.88 -15.13 -6.73
N VAL A 22 -15.54 -15.67 -7.74
CA VAL A 22 -16.13 -14.88 -8.82
C VAL A 22 -17.32 -14.12 -8.25
N SER A 23 -17.25 -12.79 -8.27
CA SER A 23 -18.35 -11.97 -7.78
C SER A 23 -19.56 -12.02 -8.71
N TYR A 24 -20.74 -11.76 -8.15
CA TYR A 24 -21.96 -11.58 -8.92
C TYR A 24 -21.79 -10.54 -10.04
N PHE A 25 -21.22 -9.37 -9.72
CA PHE A 25 -20.95 -8.31 -10.70
C PHE A 25 -20.04 -8.77 -11.84
N ALA A 26 -19.01 -9.58 -11.56
CA ALA A 26 -18.15 -10.08 -12.61
C ALA A 26 -18.90 -10.99 -13.58
N LYS A 27 -19.79 -11.86 -13.08
CA LYS A 27 -20.67 -12.69 -13.94
C LYS A 27 -21.59 -11.81 -14.76
N TYR A 28 -22.29 -10.88 -14.10
CA TYR A 28 -23.19 -9.93 -14.76
C TYR A 28 -22.51 -9.17 -15.91
N PHE A 29 -21.30 -8.67 -15.72
CA PHE A 29 -20.56 -7.97 -16.79
C PHE A 29 -20.14 -8.86 -17.96
N ILE A 30 -19.92 -10.15 -17.73
CA ILE A 30 -19.60 -11.10 -18.80
C ILE A 30 -20.88 -11.46 -19.57
N GLU A 31 -21.97 -11.75 -18.86
CA GLU A 31 -23.26 -12.13 -19.44
C GLU A 31 -23.85 -11.02 -20.31
N ASN A 32 -23.75 -9.78 -19.85
CA ASN A 32 -24.25 -8.60 -20.55
C ASN A 32 -23.24 -8.01 -21.56
N ASN A 33 -22.19 -8.76 -21.93
CA ASN A 33 -21.31 -8.37 -23.02
C ASN A 33 -21.75 -9.08 -24.31
N PRO A 34 -22.24 -8.37 -25.34
CA PRO A 34 -22.70 -8.97 -26.60
C PRO A 34 -21.65 -9.86 -27.29
N SER A 35 -20.37 -9.47 -27.15
CA SER A 35 -19.22 -10.16 -27.73
C SER A 35 -18.74 -11.36 -26.91
N ALA A 36 -19.22 -11.53 -25.67
CA ALA A 36 -18.79 -12.64 -24.81
C ALA A 36 -19.33 -13.98 -25.33
N LYS A 37 -18.50 -14.70 -26.08
CA LYS A 37 -18.68 -16.10 -26.46
C LYS A 37 -17.67 -16.97 -25.69
N SER A 38 -17.92 -18.28 -25.59
CA SER A 38 -17.02 -19.20 -24.90
C SER A 38 -15.58 -19.14 -25.42
N SER A 39 -15.39 -18.99 -26.73
CA SER A 39 -14.06 -18.85 -27.36
C SER A 39 -13.32 -17.59 -26.90
N LEU A 40 -14.02 -16.47 -26.76
CA LEU A 40 -13.45 -15.21 -26.26
C LEU A 40 -13.01 -15.37 -24.80
N ILE A 41 -13.87 -15.95 -23.96
CA ILE A 41 -13.60 -16.20 -22.53
C ILE A 41 -12.40 -17.13 -22.36
N LEU A 42 -12.36 -18.22 -23.13
CA LEU A 42 -11.24 -19.16 -23.17
C LEU A 42 -9.94 -18.47 -23.62
N GLY A 43 -10.01 -17.66 -24.68
CA GLY A 43 -8.86 -16.90 -25.17
C GLY A 43 -8.27 -15.97 -24.11
N SER A 44 -9.13 -15.21 -23.41
CA SER A 44 -8.73 -14.37 -22.29
C SER A 44 -8.11 -15.19 -21.16
N TYR A 45 -8.76 -16.28 -20.75
CA TYR A 45 -8.29 -17.15 -19.67
C TYR A 45 -6.90 -17.72 -19.99
N HIS A 46 -6.73 -18.33 -21.15
CA HIS A 46 -5.46 -18.93 -21.55
C HIS A 46 -4.35 -17.89 -21.69
N PHE A 47 -4.66 -16.69 -22.17
CA PHE A 47 -3.70 -15.58 -22.19
C PHE A 47 -3.22 -15.24 -20.77
N LEU A 48 -4.13 -15.00 -19.83
CA LEU A 48 -3.79 -14.66 -18.44
C LEU A 48 -2.99 -15.79 -17.78
N LYS A 49 -3.39 -17.06 -17.98
CA LYS A 49 -2.67 -18.25 -17.50
C LYS A 49 -1.24 -18.31 -18.05
N ARG A 50 -1.05 -18.13 -19.36
CA ARG A 50 0.28 -18.14 -19.99
C ARG A 50 1.19 -17.02 -19.47
N LYS A 51 0.63 -15.89 -19.05
CA LYS A 51 1.42 -14.81 -18.45
C LYS A 51 1.77 -15.05 -16.98
N GLY A 52 1.22 -16.10 -16.35
CA GLY A 52 1.54 -16.49 -14.98
C GLY A 52 0.44 -16.23 -13.96
N ALA A 53 -0.75 -15.77 -14.38
CA ALA A 53 -1.84 -15.51 -13.45
C ALA A 53 -2.34 -16.82 -12.80
N LEU A 54 -2.58 -16.76 -11.48
CA LEU A 54 -3.18 -17.88 -10.74
C LEU A 54 -4.70 -17.84 -10.86
N ASN A 55 -5.36 -19.00 -10.73
CA ASN A 55 -6.81 -19.07 -10.84
C ASN A 55 -7.53 -18.19 -9.80
N LYS A 56 -6.95 -18.04 -8.60
CA LYS A 56 -7.50 -17.18 -7.55
C LYS A 56 -7.53 -15.70 -7.97
N ASP A 57 -6.54 -15.25 -8.73
CA ASP A 57 -6.40 -13.85 -9.14
C ASP A 57 -7.29 -13.57 -10.36
N ILE A 58 -7.37 -14.53 -11.29
CA ILE A 58 -8.33 -14.49 -12.40
C ILE A 58 -9.76 -14.50 -11.87
N ALA A 59 -10.09 -15.33 -10.87
CA ALA A 59 -11.43 -15.41 -10.30
C ALA A 59 -11.86 -14.09 -9.64
N LYS A 60 -10.96 -13.45 -8.87
CA LYS A 60 -11.19 -12.12 -8.30
C LYS A 60 -11.40 -11.04 -9.36
N ASN A 61 -10.80 -11.21 -10.54
CA ASN A 61 -10.87 -10.28 -11.66
C ASN A 61 -11.61 -10.89 -12.87
N ALA A 62 -12.63 -11.72 -12.63
CA ALA A 62 -13.23 -12.53 -13.69
C ALA A 62 -13.86 -11.69 -14.80
N SER A 63 -14.24 -10.44 -14.52
CA SER A 63 -14.73 -9.49 -15.53
C SER A 63 -13.73 -9.24 -16.66
N LEU A 64 -12.42 -9.47 -16.46
CA LEU A 64 -11.39 -9.42 -17.51
C LEU A 64 -11.63 -10.44 -18.62
N LEU A 65 -12.29 -11.56 -18.31
CA LEU A 65 -12.51 -12.63 -19.28
C LEU A 65 -13.36 -12.18 -20.47
N ARG A 66 -14.17 -11.13 -20.31
CA ARG A 66 -15.00 -10.54 -21.38
C ARG A 66 -14.22 -9.65 -22.36
N MET A 67 -12.96 -9.31 -22.06
CA MET A 67 -12.18 -8.35 -22.85
C MET A 67 -11.60 -8.95 -24.13
N GLY A 68 -11.38 -10.27 -24.13
CA GLY A 68 -10.77 -10.98 -25.25
C GLY A 68 -9.24 -10.90 -25.24
N ARG A 69 -8.61 -11.92 -25.83
CA ARG A 69 -7.14 -12.06 -25.87
C ARG A 69 -6.45 -10.84 -26.48
N ILE A 70 -6.93 -10.36 -27.63
CA ILE A 70 -6.24 -9.30 -28.40
C ILE A 70 -6.13 -8.03 -27.56
N PHE A 71 -7.22 -7.62 -26.91
CA PHE A 71 -7.24 -6.45 -26.04
C PHE A 71 -6.30 -6.61 -24.84
N LEU A 72 -6.39 -7.74 -24.13
CA LEU A 72 -5.53 -8.01 -22.97
C LEU A 72 -4.05 -8.06 -23.36
N GLU A 73 -3.73 -8.61 -24.53
CA GLU A 73 -2.38 -8.69 -25.05
C GLU A 73 -1.83 -7.31 -25.44
N ALA A 74 -2.64 -6.46 -26.09
CA ALA A 74 -2.28 -5.08 -26.40
C ALA A 74 -2.01 -4.28 -25.11
N ASN A 75 -2.87 -4.37 -24.11
CA ASN A 75 -2.68 -3.71 -22.82
C ASN A 75 -1.47 -4.23 -22.05
N TYR A 76 -1.22 -5.54 -22.11
CA TYR A 76 -0.01 -6.11 -21.51
C TYR A 76 1.25 -5.50 -22.14
N ARG A 77 1.32 -5.42 -23.47
CA ARG A 77 2.44 -4.79 -24.19
C ARG A 77 2.56 -3.30 -23.85
N LEU A 78 1.43 -2.60 -23.75
CA LEU A 78 1.40 -1.19 -23.37
C LEU A 78 2.03 -0.97 -21.98
N LEU A 79 1.58 -1.72 -20.97
CA LEU A 79 2.09 -1.62 -19.60
C LEU A 79 3.59 -1.97 -19.53
N ARG A 80 4.04 -3.00 -20.27
CA ARG A 80 5.47 -3.32 -20.41
C ARG A 80 6.26 -2.16 -21.01
N LYS A 81 5.75 -1.51 -22.07
CA LYS A 81 6.37 -0.31 -22.68
C LYS A 81 6.44 0.88 -21.72
N LYS A 82 5.56 0.94 -20.71
CA LYS A 82 5.59 1.95 -19.64
C LYS A 82 6.59 1.63 -18.52
N GLY A 83 7.24 0.46 -18.56
CA GLY A 83 8.29 0.05 -17.64
C GLY A 83 7.82 -0.83 -16.48
N LEU A 84 6.61 -1.39 -16.54
CA LEU A 84 6.17 -2.37 -15.52
C LEU A 84 6.84 -3.73 -15.77
N GLU A 85 7.29 -4.38 -14.70
CA GLU A 85 7.80 -5.74 -14.83
C GLU A 85 6.69 -6.76 -15.12
N LYS A 86 7.03 -7.94 -15.65
CA LYS A 86 6.03 -8.97 -16.01
C LYS A 86 5.23 -9.34 -14.77
N GLU A 87 5.93 -9.52 -13.66
CA GLU A 87 5.41 -9.87 -12.35
C GLU A 87 4.52 -8.74 -11.80
N ASP A 88 4.88 -7.47 -12.04
CA ASP A 88 4.07 -6.31 -11.64
C ASP A 88 2.74 -6.25 -12.40
N VAL A 89 2.77 -6.49 -13.71
CA VAL A 89 1.55 -6.51 -14.55
C VAL A 89 0.61 -7.62 -14.08
N ILE A 90 1.13 -8.77 -13.68
CA ILE A 90 0.32 -9.90 -13.24
C ILE A 90 -0.17 -9.73 -11.80
N THR A 91 0.63 -9.14 -10.92
CA THR A 91 0.18 -8.75 -9.58
C THR A 91 -0.94 -7.72 -9.65
N ASN A 92 -0.94 -6.88 -10.70
CA ASN A 92 -1.94 -5.84 -10.97
C ASN A 92 -2.79 -6.18 -12.21
N ILE A 93 -3.25 -7.43 -12.30
CA ILE A 93 -3.95 -7.98 -13.47
C ILE A 93 -5.18 -7.17 -13.90
N ASN A 94 -5.82 -6.45 -12.97
CA ASN A 94 -6.94 -5.54 -13.22
C ASN A 94 -6.58 -4.41 -14.19
N LEU A 95 -5.31 -3.98 -14.25
CA LEU A 95 -4.85 -2.97 -15.20
C LEU A 95 -5.01 -3.42 -16.66
N LEU A 96 -4.99 -4.73 -16.94
CA LEU A 96 -5.17 -5.25 -18.29
C LEU A 96 -6.58 -5.01 -18.84
N GLY A 97 -7.57 -4.78 -17.97
CA GLY A 97 -8.94 -4.45 -18.37
C GLY A 97 -9.21 -2.96 -18.49
N ARG A 98 -8.21 -2.09 -18.28
CA ARG A 98 -8.37 -0.64 -18.35
C ARG A 98 -8.32 -0.15 -19.79
N ASP A 99 -8.99 0.96 -20.03
CA ASP A 99 -8.96 1.63 -21.32
C ASP A 99 -7.51 2.09 -21.66
N PRO A 100 -6.96 1.74 -22.84
CA PRO A 100 -5.58 2.05 -23.19
C PRO A 100 -5.27 3.56 -23.26
N GLU A 101 -6.23 4.38 -23.70
CA GLU A 101 -6.08 5.83 -23.78
C GLU A 101 -6.04 6.44 -22.38
N LYS A 102 -6.94 6.01 -21.48
CA LYS A 102 -6.93 6.43 -20.07
C LYS A 102 -5.63 6.02 -19.37
N LEU A 103 -5.13 4.81 -19.61
CA LEU A 103 -3.83 4.36 -19.08
C LEU A 103 -2.69 5.26 -19.56
N ASN A 104 -2.64 5.55 -20.87
CA ASN A 104 -1.65 6.45 -21.45
C ASN A 104 -1.74 7.87 -20.88
N TYR A 105 -2.95 8.40 -20.81
CA TYR A 105 -3.22 9.72 -20.28
C TYR A 105 -2.76 9.82 -18.81
N ASN A 106 -3.15 8.87 -17.96
CA ASN A 106 -2.77 8.84 -16.55
C ASN A 106 -1.25 8.74 -16.38
N PHE A 107 -0.61 7.86 -17.14
CA PHE A 107 0.85 7.73 -17.14
C PHE A 107 1.54 9.04 -17.54
N ASN A 108 1.10 9.67 -18.62
CA ASN A 108 1.66 10.93 -19.11
C ASN A 108 1.42 12.07 -18.11
N ASN A 109 0.27 12.10 -17.44
CA ASN A 109 -0.01 13.05 -16.37
C ASN A 109 0.97 12.91 -15.19
N LEU A 110 1.30 11.68 -14.78
CA LEU A 110 2.31 11.43 -13.76
C LEU A 110 3.72 11.83 -14.24
N ARG A 111 4.06 11.57 -15.51
CA ARG A 111 5.33 12.00 -16.11
C ARG A 111 5.49 13.52 -16.10
N LYS A 112 4.44 14.27 -16.48
CA LYS A 112 4.41 15.74 -16.45
C LYS A 112 4.63 16.33 -15.05
N LYS A 113 4.33 15.56 -14.00
CA LYS A 113 4.56 15.96 -12.60
C LYS A 113 5.97 15.70 -12.09
N GLY A 114 6.83 15.07 -12.89
CA GLY A 114 8.22 14.77 -12.54
C GLY A 114 8.46 13.34 -12.04
N PHE A 115 7.47 12.44 -12.10
CA PHE A 115 7.69 11.05 -11.73
C PHE A 115 8.49 10.30 -12.81
N SER A 116 9.52 9.55 -12.40
CA SER A 116 10.27 8.68 -13.31
C SER A 116 9.41 7.48 -13.74
N LYS A 117 9.71 6.87 -14.90
CA LYS A 117 9.01 5.66 -15.36
C LYS A 117 9.06 4.55 -14.31
N VAL A 118 10.24 4.35 -13.71
CA VAL A 118 10.49 3.37 -12.63
C VAL A 118 9.63 3.64 -11.39
N LYS A 119 9.50 4.92 -10.97
CA LYS A 119 8.64 5.27 -9.83
C LYS A 119 7.15 5.05 -10.12
N ILE A 120 6.70 5.31 -11.34
CA ILE A 120 5.32 5.05 -11.75
C ILE A 120 5.07 3.54 -11.81
N ALA A 121 6.01 2.78 -12.40
CA ALA A 121 5.90 1.33 -12.54
C ALA A 121 5.84 0.61 -11.18
N SER A 122 6.68 1.01 -10.22
CA SER A 122 6.65 0.48 -8.85
C SER A 122 5.37 0.82 -8.06
N ARG A 123 4.49 1.66 -8.61
CA ARG A 123 3.22 2.09 -8.01
C ARG A 123 2.09 2.04 -9.04
N SER A 124 1.80 0.84 -9.51
CA SER A 124 0.67 0.49 -10.39
C SER A 124 -0.67 1.13 -9.97
N GLY A 125 -0.92 1.24 -8.66
CA GLY A 125 -2.13 1.88 -8.11
C GLY A 125 -2.30 3.33 -8.55
N LEU A 126 -1.22 4.07 -8.79
CA LEU A 126 -1.30 5.46 -9.29
C LEU A 126 -1.79 5.56 -10.73
N ILE A 127 -1.48 4.55 -11.55
CA ILE A 127 -1.92 4.49 -12.95
C ILE A 127 -3.43 4.23 -13.02
N GLU A 128 -3.95 3.46 -12.05
CA GLU A 128 -5.37 3.12 -11.96
C GLU A 128 -6.23 4.28 -11.47
N ARG A 129 -5.67 5.16 -10.63
CA ARG A 129 -6.43 6.24 -9.99
C ARG A 129 -6.94 7.26 -10.99
N ASN A 130 -8.08 7.85 -10.64
CA ASN A 130 -8.65 8.97 -11.35
C ASN A 130 -7.66 10.17 -11.36
N LYS A 131 -7.47 10.78 -12.53
CA LYS A 131 -6.47 11.84 -12.74
C LYS A 131 -6.76 13.11 -11.96
N GLU A 132 -8.03 13.49 -11.84
CA GLU A 132 -8.46 14.69 -11.12
C GLU A 132 -8.12 14.55 -9.64
N THR A 133 -8.31 13.35 -9.09
CA THR A 133 -7.91 13.00 -7.72
C THR A 133 -6.40 13.14 -7.55
N ILE A 134 -5.59 12.53 -8.43
CA ILE A 134 -4.13 12.63 -8.37
C ILE A 134 -3.66 14.08 -8.52
N ASN A 135 -4.26 14.85 -9.43
CA ASN A 135 -3.93 16.25 -9.67
C ASN A 135 -4.21 17.12 -8.44
N ARG A 136 -5.41 16.98 -7.87
CA ARG A 136 -5.81 17.70 -6.65
C ARG A 136 -4.86 17.38 -5.51
N ARG A 137 -4.56 16.09 -5.28
CA ARG A 137 -3.65 15.65 -4.22
C ARG A 137 -2.22 16.15 -4.43
N PHE A 138 -1.70 16.06 -5.64
CA PHE A 138 -0.35 16.55 -5.96
C PHE A 138 -0.22 18.07 -5.78
N LYS A 139 -1.29 18.84 -6.00
CA LYS A 139 -1.33 20.28 -5.72
C LYS A 139 -1.41 20.58 -4.22
N LYS A 140 -2.21 19.81 -3.47
CA LYS A 140 -2.57 20.14 -2.08
C LYS A 140 -1.60 19.57 -1.03
N TYR A 141 -1.12 18.34 -1.22
CA TYR A 141 -0.35 17.63 -0.20
C TYR A 141 0.98 18.28 0.18
N PRO A 142 1.76 18.89 -0.74
CA PRO A 142 2.98 19.61 -0.37
C PRO A 142 2.73 20.69 0.69
N GLY A 143 1.79 21.61 0.43
CA GLY A 143 1.46 22.68 1.37
C GLY A 143 0.85 22.19 2.69
N LEU A 144 0.16 21.04 2.67
CA LEU A 144 -0.33 20.41 3.90
C LEU A 144 0.83 19.91 4.78
N MET A 145 1.85 19.29 4.18
CA MET A 145 3.04 18.84 4.89
C MET A 145 3.84 20.01 5.45
N GLU A 146 4.03 21.04 4.63
CA GLU A 146 4.76 22.27 5.01
C GLU A 146 4.06 23.02 6.14
N LYS A 147 2.72 23.05 6.16
CA LYS A 147 1.94 23.72 7.20
C LYS A 147 1.92 22.97 8.54
N LEU A 148 1.90 21.64 8.52
CA LEU A 148 1.62 20.81 9.69
C LEU A 148 2.85 20.10 10.27
N SER A 149 4.03 20.31 9.69
CA SER A 149 5.29 19.72 10.13
C SER A 149 6.48 20.59 9.73
N ASP A 150 7.67 20.25 10.21
CA ASP A 150 8.92 20.95 9.91
C ASP A 150 9.47 20.67 8.50
N ILE A 151 8.60 20.40 7.51
CA ILE A 151 9.02 20.12 6.14
C ILE A 151 9.12 21.39 5.33
N GLU A 152 10.30 21.62 4.76
CA GLU A 152 10.56 22.75 3.88
C GLU A 152 10.10 22.51 2.43
N ASP A 153 10.16 21.26 1.94
CA ASP A 153 9.82 20.92 0.56
C ASP A 153 8.93 19.67 0.49
N GLY A 154 7.62 19.87 0.65
CA GLY A 154 6.62 18.81 0.60
C GLY A 154 6.53 18.18 -0.80
N LYS A 155 6.86 18.94 -1.86
CA LYS A 155 6.85 18.44 -3.23
C LYS A 155 7.94 17.39 -3.43
N LYS A 156 9.15 17.61 -2.91
CA LYS A 156 10.24 16.64 -2.93
C LYS A 156 9.88 15.36 -2.17
N VAL A 157 9.15 15.47 -1.06
CA VAL A 157 8.63 14.30 -0.33
C VAL A 157 7.65 13.51 -1.18
N ILE A 158 6.66 14.15 -1.81
CA ILE A 158 5.71 13.49 -2.71
C ILE A 158 6.42 12.84 -3.90
N LEU A 159 7.40 13.51 -4.50
CA LEU A 159 8.19 12.96 -5.61
C LEU A 159 9.00 11.73 -5.17
N LYS A 160 9.53 11.72 -3.94
CA LYS A 160 10.24 10.57 -3.36
C LYS A 160 9.29 9.43 -2.98
N GLN A 161 8.07 9.75 -2.58
CA GLN A 161 7.11 8.82 -1.98
C GLN A 161 5.74 8.92 -2.67
N PRO A 162 5.65 8.53 -3.95
CA PRO A 162 4.45 8.73 -4.76
C PRO A 162 3.20 7.99 -4.23
N GLN A 163 3.38 6.94 -3.42
CA GLN A 163 2.27 6.23 -2.76
C GLN A 163 1.43 7.12 -1.85
N LEU A 164 1.95 8.26 -1.39
CA LEU A 164 1.19 9.22 -0.59
C LEU A 164 0.00 9.80 -1.37
N LEU A 165 0.06 9.82 -2.70
CA LEU A 165 -1.06 10.25 -3.53
C LEU A 165 -2.21 9.22 -3.57
N GLU A 166 -2.02 8.01 -3.02
CA GLU A 166 -3.03 6.95 -2.99
C GLU A 166 -3.93 7.04 -1.76
N ILE A 167 -3.44 7.58 -0.64
CA ILE A 167 -4.19 7.73 0.62
C ILE A 167 -5.11 8.94 0.62
N SER A 168 -6.10 8.99 1.51
CA SER A 168 -6.99 10.16 1.63
C SER A 168 -6.26 11.35 2.24
N GLU A 169 -6.79 12.54 2.02
CA GLU A 169 -6.29 13.77 2.64
C GLU A 169 -6.38 13.68 4.17
N ASP A 170 -7.52 13.30 4.72
CA ASP A 170 -7.71 13.13 6.17
C ASP A 170 -6.72 12.13 6.77
N THR A 171 -6.42 11.05 6.03
CA THR A 171 -5.41 10.07 6.47
C THR A 171 -4.03 10.70 6.49
N LEU A 172 -3.68 11.48 5.47
CA LEU A 172 -2.38 12.16 5.41
C LEU A 172 -2.26 13.19 6.54
N GLU A 173 -3.26 14.05 6.70
CA GLU A 173 -3.33 15.10 7.72
C GLU A 173 -3.20 14.52 9.14
N ALA A 174 -4.06 13.55 9.48
CA ALA A 174 -4.05 12.92 10.79
C ALA A 174 -2.68 12.27 11.11
N ASN A 175 -1.99 11.75 10.09
CA ASN A 175 -0.66 11.19 10.27
C ASN A 175 0.42 12.25 10.46
N ILE A 176 0.37 13.34 9.71
CA ILE A 176 1.31 14.46 9.89
C ILE A 176 1.15 15.01 11.31
N MET A 177 -0.07 15.35 11.72
CA MET A 177 -0.35 15.86 13.06
C MET A 177 0.11 14.90 14.16
N TYR A 178 -0.15 13.59 14.00
CA TYR A 178 0.29 12.59 14.97
C TYR A 178 1.81 12.55 15.08
N LEU A 179 2.55 12.51 13.97
CA LEU A 179 4.01 12.45 13.99
C LEU A 179 4.64 13.75 14.52
N SER A 180 4.09 14.91 14.15
CA SER A 180 4.50 16.22 14.65
C SER A 180 4.30 16.33 16.17
N HIS A 181 3.18 15.84 16.70
CA HIS A 181 2.92 15.82 18.15
C HIS A 181 4.01 15.05 18.92
N PHE A 182 4.54 13.97 18.35
CA PHE A 182 5.63 13.19 18.96
C PHE A 182 7.04 13.70 18.61
N LYS A 183 7.15 14.85 17.92
CA LYS A 183 8.41 15.43 17.45
C LYS A 183 9.20 14.48 16.53
N ILE A 184 8.51 13.63 15.78
CA ILE A 184 9.13 12.73 14.79
C ILE A 184 9.36 13.53 13.51
N LYS A 185 10.59 14.03 13.35
CA LYS A 185 10.98 14.94 12.25
C LYS A 185 10.96 14.29 10.87
N THR A 186 11.12 12.96 10.78
CA THR A 186 11.19 12.28 9.47
C THR A 186 9.83 11.81 9.00
N LEU A 187 9.28 12.46 7.96
CA LEU A 187 8.17 11.90 7.20
C LEU A 187 8.66 10.80 6.26
N ASN A 188 8.72 9.58 6.81
CA ASN A 188 8.82 8.38 6.02
C ASN A 188 7.43 8.05 5.43
N GLY A 189 7.35 7.86 4.11
CA GLY A 189 6.09 7.59 3.42
C GLY A 189 5.43 6.30 3.83
N ILE A 190 6.18 5.38 4.41
CA ILE A 190 5.63 4.17 5.03
C ILE A 190 4.91 4.52 6.34
N LEU A 191 5.47 5.43 7.14
CA LEU A 191 4.83 5.91 8.36
C LEU A 191 3.58 6.72 8.03
N LEU A 192 3.66 7.64 7.08
CA LEU A 192 2.50 8.39 6.59
C LEU A 192 1.43 7.50 5.94
N GLY A 193 1.81 6.35 5.37
CA GLY A 193 0.89 5.42 4.72
C GLY A 193 0.09 4.52 5.67
N THR A 194 0.39 4.52 6.98
CA THR A 194 -0.37 3.74 7.99
C THR A 194 -1.23 4.67 8.84
N THR A 195 -2.31 4.18 9.47
CA THR A 195 -3.17 5.04 10.32
C THR A 195 -2.52 5.33 11.68
N PRO A 196 -2.86 6.46 12.35
CA PRO A 196 -2.47 6.71 13.74
C PRO A 196 -2.89 5.60 14.70
N GLN A 197 -4.04 4.96 14.45
CA GLN A 197 -4.52 3.82 15.22
C GLN A 197 -3.56 2.63 15.18
N ASN A 198 -3.00 2.32 14.01
CA ASN A 198 -2.02 1.24 13.88
C ASN A 198 -0.71 1.57 14.63
N LYS A 199 -0.30 2.84 14.64
CA LYS A 199 0.87 3.30 15.40
C LYS A 199 0.65 3.15 16.90
N ARG A 200 -0.51 3.60 17.42
CA ARG A 200 -0.90 3.42 18.83
C ARG A 200 -0.88 1.95 19.25
N LYS A 201 -1.42 1.05 18.41
CA LYS A 201 -1.40 -0.39 18.68
C LYS A 201 0.03 -0.94 18.76
N LYS A 202 0.94 -0.46 17.90
CA LYS A 202 2.36 -0.85 17.96
C LYS A 202 3.06 -0.31 19.21
N ILE A 203 2.81 0.94 19.61
CA ILE A 203 3.35 1.49 20.86
C ILE A 203 2.85 0.67 22.06
N ALA A 204 1.56 0.33 22.10
CA ALA A 204 1.00 -0.53 23.14
C ALA A 204 1.61 -1.93 23.16
N TYR A 205 1.98 -2.48 22.00
CA TYR A 205 2.71 -3.73 21.92
C TYR A 205 4.15 -3.57 22.45
N LEU A 206 4.89 -2.54 22.03
CA LEU A 206 6.24 -2.27 22.53
C LEU A 206 6.25 -2.03 24.04
N LEU A 207 5.26 -1.34 24.59
CA LEU A 207 5.10 -1.14 26.04
C LEU A 207 5.01 -2.46 26.80
N ARG A 208 4.20 -3.40 26.30
CA ARG A 208 4.05 -4.71 26.93
C ARG A 208 5.31 -5.55 26.81
N GLU A 209 5.89 -5.58 25.61
CA GLU A 209 6.98 -6.50 25.35
C GLU A 209 8.32 -5.96 25.85
N LEU A 210 8.65 -4.67 25.65
CA LEU A 210 9.95 -4.10 25.99
C LEU A 210 10.03 -3.51 27.39
N PHE A 211 8.94 -2.92 27.87
CA PHE A 211 8.92 -2.15 29.13
C PHE A 211 8.14 -2.85 30.24
N ASP A 212 7.75 -4.11 30.03
CA ASP A 212 7.02 -4.95 30.98
C ASP A 212 5.77 -4.29 31.61
N TYR A 213 5.10 -3.43 30.82
CA TYR A 213 4.09 -2.48 31.31
C TYR A 213 2.96 -3.10 32.14
N ARG A 214 2.64 -4.39 31.92
CA ARG A 214 1.57 -5.11 32.63
C ARG A 214 1.89 -5.36 34.10
N ASN A 215 3.17 -5.46 34.45
CA ASN A 215 3.62 -5.83 35.80
C ASN A 215 4.08 -4.62 36.62
N LEU A 216 4.00 -3.42 36.03
CA LEU A 216 4.40 -2.18 36.68
C LEU A 216 3.29 -1.62 37.58
N ASN A 217 3.69 -0.88 38.62
CA ASN A 217 2.79 -0.03 39.39
C ASN A 217 2.46 1.27 38.63
N GLU A 218 1.52 2.08 39.12
CA GLU A 218 1.04 3.27 38.38
C GLU A 218 2.13 4.33 38.13
N GLU A 219 3.07 4.52 39.04
CA GLU A 219 4.19 5.45 38.85
C GLU A 219 5.14 4.96 37.75
N LYS A 220 5.56 3.69 37.83
CA LYS A 220 6.43 3.07 36.83
C LYS A 220 5.74 2.95 35.47
N LYS A 221 4.41 2.80 35.42
CA LYS A 221 3.64 2.84 34.17
C LYS A 221 3.74 4.19 33.47
N LYS A 222 3.62 5.30 34.21
CA LYS A 222 3.79 6.65 33.64
C LYS A 222 5.19 6.81 33.04
N GLU A 223 6.20 6.29 33.72
CA GLU A 223 7.58 6.37 33.24
C GLU A 223 7.82 5.48 32.01
N ALA A 224 7.34 4.23 32.04
CA ALA A 224 7.40 3.33 30.89
C ALA A 224 6.72 3.92 29.63
N ILE A 225 5.61 4.66 29.81
CA ILE A 225 4.96 5.38 28.72
C ILE A 225 5.88 6.44 28.12
N LYS A 226 6.52 7.27 28.95
CA LYS A 226 7.47 8.30 28.47
C LYS A 226 8.65 7.65 27.74
N GLN A 227 9.26 6.63 28.33
CA GLN A 227 10.39 5.91 27.74
C GLN A 227 10.02 5.25 26.40
N ALA A 228 8.83 4.65 26.30
CA ALA A 228 8.37 4.06 25.03
C ALA A 228 8.19 5.13 23.94
N TYR A 229 7.67 6.31 24.29
CA TYR A 229 7.56 7.42 23.35
C TYR A 229 8.93 7.98 22.94
N ALA A 230 9.87 8.09 23.88
CA ALA A 230 11.25 8.49 23.58
C ALA A 230 11.92 7.49 22.64
N PHE A 231 11.84 6.20 22.95
CA PHE A 231 12.39 5.12 22.13
C PHE A 231 11.83 5.12 20.69
N VAL A 232 10.52 5.31 20.57
CA VAL A 232 9.85 5.42 19.25
C VAL A 232 10.23 6.70 18.52
N ARG A 233 10.50 7.80 19.22
CA ARG A 233 10.97 9.04 18.61
C ARG A 233 12.36 8.87 17.98
N GLU A 234 13.25 8.17 18.67
CA GLU A 234 14.60 7.85 18.18
C GLU A 234 14.57 6.78 17.07
N SER A 235 13.61 5.86 17.13
CA SER A 235 13.45 4.76 16.16
C SER A 235 12.04 4.70 15.55
N PRO A 236 11.61 5.71 14.78
CA PRO A 236 10.22 5.81 14.31
C PRO A 236 9.85 4.74 13.29
N THR A 237 10.83 4.11 12.63
CA THR A 237 10.63 3.00 11.68
C THR A 237 9.98 1.78 12.32
N LEU A 238 10.11 1.58 13.65
CA LEU A 238 9.42 0.51 14.38
C LEU A 238 7.89 0.59 14.18
N LEU A 239 7.36 1.80 14.06
CA LEU A 239 5.93 2.02 13.81
C LEU A 239 5.50 1.63 12.38
N ALA A 240 6.43 1.38 11.47
CA ALA A 240 6.17 0.87 10.12
C ALA A 240 6.29 -0.66 10.02
N GLU A 241 7.07 -1.31 10.90
CA GLU A 241 7.38 -2.74 10.83
C GLU A 241 6.18 -3.65 11.16
N SER A 242 6.12 -4.84 10.57
CA SER A 242 5.10 -5.83 10.95
C SER A 242 5.41 -6.45 12.30
N TYR A 243 4.40 -6.92 13.04
CA TYR A 243 4.60 -7.61 14.32
C TYR A 243 5.60 -8.77 14.20
N LYS A 244 5.50 -9.58 13.15
CA LYS A 244 6.47 -10.67 12.87
C LYS A 244 7.92 -10.20 12.77
N VAL A 245 8.17 -9.01 12.22
CA VAL A 245 9.52 -8.45 12.13
C VAL A 245 9.98 -7.94 13.49
N LEU A 246 9.09 -7.31 14.25
CA LEU A 246 9.36 -6.87 15.62
C LEU A 246 9.68 -8.06 16.53
N ASP A 247 8.88 -9.13 16.48
CA ASP A 247 9.09 -10.37 17.25
C ASP A 247 10.50 -10.94 16.99
N LYS A 248 10.90 -11.04 15.72
CA LYS A 248 12.23 -11.55 15.33
C LYS A 248 13.39 -10.71 15.87
N ARG A 249 13.17 -9.43 16.13
CA ARG A 249 14.20 -8.49 16.62
C ARG A 249 14.05 -8.19 18.10
N MET A 250 13.08 -8.78 18.79
CA MET A 250 12.72 -8.43 20.16
C MET A 250 13.91 -8.51 21.12
N SER A 251 14.74 -9.56 21.03
CA SER A 251 15.94 -9.70 21.86
C SER A 251 16.96 -8.58 21.64
N LYS A 252 17.08 -8.06 20.42
CA LYS A 252 17.95 -6.93 20.11
C LYS A 252 17.36 -5.63 20.67
N LEU A 253 16.07 -5.40 20.44
CA LEU A 253 15.35 -4.22 20.93
C LEU A 253 15.39 -4.13 22.47
N ARG A 254 15.26 -5.25 23.18
CA ARG A 254 15.40 -5.29 24.65
C ARG A 254 16.78 -4.81 25.12
N ARG A 255 17.85 -5.14 24.40
CA ARG A 255 19.21 -4.67 24.72
C ARG A 255 19.34 -3.18 24.49
N GLU A 256 18.79 -2.68 23.38
CA GLU A 256 18.80 -1.24 23.04
C GLU A 256 18.08 -0.42 24.12
N VAL A 257 16.90 -0.87 24.57
CA VAL A 257 16.16 -0.20 25.66
C VAL A 257 16.95 -0.21 26.97
N LYS A 258 17.62 -1.31 27.31
CA LYS A 258 18.42 -1.40 28.54
C LYS A 258 19.59 -0.42 28.54
N VAL A 259 20.31 -0.32 27.42
CA VAL A 259 21.43 0.63 27.26
C VAL A 259 20.96 2.07 27.43
N ILE A 260 19.79 2.42 26.89
CA ILE A 260 19.22 3.76 27.04
C ILE A 260 18.88 4.06 28.51
N ALA A 261 18.25 3.11 29.21
CA ALA A 261 17.92 3.27 30.62
C ALA A 261 19.18 3.40 31.50
N ASP A 262 20.23 2.65 31.19
CA ASP A 262 21.52 2.70 31.90
C ASP A 262 22.25 4.05 31.66
N LEU A 263 22.12 4.63 30.46
CA LEU A 263 22.71 5.93 30.10
C LEU A 263 21.98 7.12 30.77
N GLU A 264 20.65 7.11 30.83
CA GLU A 264 19.88 8.14 31.53
C GLU A 264 20.23 8.17 33.03
N TYR A 265 20.43 7.00 33.65
CA TYR A 265 20.84 6.90 35.05
C TYR A 265 22.25 7.48 35.33
N THR A 266 23.20 7.32 34.40
CA THR A 266 24.55 7.89 34.54
C THR A 266 24.58 9.41 34.42
N VAL A 267 23.76 10.00 33.54
CA VAL A 267 23.71 11.47 33.35
C VAL A 267 23.10 12.16 34.58
N ASP A 268 22.06 11.57 35.19
CA ASP A 268 21.47 12.11 36.42
C ASP A 268 22.46 12.10 37.62
N LEU A 269 23.37 11.12 37.67
CA LEU A 269 24.42 11.05 38.70
C LEU A 269 25.56 12.06 38.48
N GLU A 270 25.86 12.44 37.24
CA GLU A 270 26.86 13.46 36.93
C GLU A 270 26.36 14.89 37.19
N ILE A 271 25.04 15.12 37.18
CA ILE A 271 24.42 16.42 37.50
C ILE A 271 24.26 16.63 39.02
N LEU A 272 24.31 15.55 39.81
CA LEU A 272 24.14 15.56 41.27
C LEU A 272 25.47 15.53 42.05
N ASN A 273 26.62 15.48 41.37
CA ASN A 273 27.97 15.57 41.95
C ASN A 273 28.68 16.86 41.52
#